data_AF-A0A913YH96-F1
#
_entry.id   AF-A0A913YH96-F1
#
_cell.length_a   1.000
_cell.length_b   1.000
_cell.length_c   1.000
_cell.angle_alpha   90.00
_cell.angle_beta   90.00
_cell.angle_gamma   90.00
#
_symmetry.space_group_name_H-M   'P 1'
#
loop_
_entity.id
_entity.type
_entity.pdbx_description
1 polymer ?
#
loop_
_entity_poly.entity_id
_entity_poly.type
_entity_poly.pdbx_seq_one_letter_code
_entity_poly.pdbx_strand_id
1 'polypeptide(L)'
;MDAKLLLLIALPCLLFVQTYGNSRVVIVGQVRLEGCHQVKACPSRPRNPVSTRNIFTDYIRQNHWVSLKGDVILKGCYSVKNCKDTHPPGSKQKPASSCKAIKSQLKSAKSGVYYIKTKPTVTKVYCYMEDIPGCGDGGWTTIIKTNGKKKTFLYKSAFWANKIPYRVTNGQSGADDKETKLPTYWTLPFRRLCLGMKIAGQKNPRWIRLNYKASSLYSVIADGKYRKVSIGRNVWKSLIAGSSLQRNCNKEGFNVVPGEVNHERVRIGISSNNENACYNNDSRIGFGGDGIQCGRGRLSTGNCARVGGDNGDKTTPAHGYILAM
;
A
#
# COMPACT_ATOMS: atom_id res chain seq x y z
N MET A 1 -38.65 21.32 9.39
CA MET A 1 -38.93 19.89 9.13
C MET A 1 -38.40 19.12 10.31
N ASP A 2 -39.32 18.56 11.08
CA ASP A 2 -39.08 17.92 12.37
C ASP A 2 -38.24 16.66 12.24
N ALA A 3 -37.34 16.43 13.20
CA ALA A 3 -36.64 15.17 13.37
C ALA A 3 -36.90 14.63 14.78
N LYS A 4 -37.62 13.51 14.82
CA LYS A 4 -37.92 12.70 16.01
C LYS A 4 -36.63 12.06 16.55
N LEU A 5 -36.49 12.05 17.87
CA LEU A 5 -35.46 11.33 18.61
C LEU A 5 -35.83 9.83 18.63
N LEU A 6 -34.99 8.98 18.04
CA LEU A 6 -35.11 7.53 18.22
C LEU A 6 -34.41 7.16 19.53
N LEU A 7 -35.21 7.00 20.59
CA LEU A 7 -34.76 6.48 21.88
C LEU A 7 -34.64 4.94 21.74
N LEU A 8 -33.43 4.42 21.57
CA LEU A 8 -33.18 2.98 21.68
C LEU A 8 -32.59 2.66 23.05
N ILE A 9 -33.29 1.73 23.68
CA ILE A 9 -33.20 1.19 25.03
C ILE A 9 -31.76 0.85 25.45
N ALA A 10 -31.50 1.10 26.73
CA ALA A 10 -30.26 0.85 27.43
C ALA A 10 -29.80 -0.62 27.35
N LEU A 11 -28.57 -0.82 26.88
CA LEU A 11 -27.68 -1.88 27.34
C LEU A 11 -26.52 -1.21 28.11
N PRO A 12 -25.96 -1.82 29.17
CA PRO A 12 -25.43 -1.08 30.33
C PRO A 12 -24.16 -0.25 30.13
N CYS A 13 -23.64 0.01 28.92
CA CYS A 13 -22.30 0.62 28.78
C CYS A 13 -22.06 1.58 27.62
N LEU A 14 -23.03 1.90 26.75
CA LEU A 14 -22.75 2.76 25.59
C LEU A 14 -23.91 3.73 25.31
N LEU A 15 -23.72 5.01 25.62
CA LEU A 15 -24.56 6.08 25.11
C LEU A 15 -23.97 6.60 23.80
N PHE A 16 -24.63 6.35 22.67
CA PHE A 16 -24.31 7.00 21.40
C PHE A 16 -25.16 8.26 21.25
N VAL A 17 -24.50 9.42 21.17
CA VAL A 17 -25.16 10.70 20.90
C VAL A 17 -24.74 11.19 19.51
N GLN A 18 -25.67 11.19 18.56
CA GLN A 18 -25.50 11.82 17.26
C GLN A 18 -26.47 12.99 17.17
N THR A 19 -25.95 14.22 17.20
CA THR A 19 -26.78 15.44 17.07
C THR A 19 -26.66 16.00 15.65
N TYR A 20 -27.80 16.17 14.98
CA TYR A 20 -27.94 17.00 13.79
C TYR A 20 -28.81 18.20 14.17
N GLY A 21 -28.18 19.32 14.55
CA GLY A 21 -28.85 20.58 14.87
C GLY A 21 -28.67 21.08 16.31
N ASN A 22 -29.07 22.33 16.54
CA ASN A 22 -28.94 23.09 17.80
C ASN A 22 -29.94 22.61 18.88
N SER A 23 -29.82 21.36 19.33
CA SER A 23 -30.67 20.82 20.40
C SER A 23 -29.94 20.80 21.74
N ARG A 24 -30.66 21.12 22.83
CA ARG A 24 -30.21 20.95 24.22
C ARG A 24 -30.25 19.46 24.55
N VAL A 25 -29.14 18.89 25.01
CA VAL A 25 -29.03 17.48 25.40
C VAL A 25 -28.79 17.40 26.90
N VAL A 26 -29.59 16.61 27.60
CA VAL A 26 -29.34 16.20 28.98
C VAL A 26 -28.71 14.81 28.92
N ILE A 27 -27.46 14.68 29.35
CA ILE A 27 -26.78 13.38 29.42
C ILE A 27 -26.83 12.89 30.86
N VAL A 28 -27.50 11.76 31.08
CA VAL A 28 -27.49 11.04 32.35
C VAL A 28 -26.80 9.69 32.08
N GLY A 29 -25.58 9.53 32.56
CA GLY A 29 -24.78 8.30 32.38
C GLY A 29 -23.30 8.56 32.12
N GLN A 30 -22.50 7.49 32.07
CA GLN A 30 -21.08 7.56 31.68
C GLN A 30 -20.96 7.86 30.18
N VAL A 31 -20.21 8.91 29.84
CA VAL A 31 -19.96 9.31 28.46
C VAL A 31 -18.52 8.97 28.08
N ARG A 32 -18.36 8.19 27.02
CA ARG A 32 -17.06 7.90 26.41
C ARG A 32 -16.93 8.71 25.11
N LEU A 33 -15.99 9.65 25.08
CA LEU A 33 -15.64 10.40 23.87
C LEU A 33 -14.38 9.78 23.24
N GLU A 34 -14.49 9.25 22.02
CA GLU A 34 -13.35 8.68 21.28
C GLU A 34 -12.85 9.66 20.21
N GLY A 35 -11.70 10.30 20.44
CA GLY A 35 -11.07 11.23 19.48
C GLY A 35 -10.74 12.61 20.08
N CYS A 36 -10.19 13.52 19.26
CA CYS A 36 -9.91 14.90 19.68
C CYS A 36 -11.17 15.76 19.56
N HIS A 37 -11.66 16.25 20.69
CA HIS A 37 -12.86 17.06 20.78
C HIS A 37 -12.57 18.34 21.58
N GLN A 38 -13.03 19.48 21.08
CA GLN A 38 -13.11 20.71 21.87
C GLN A 38 -14.54 20.88 22.39
N VAL A 39 -14.67 20.95 23.71
CA VAL A 39 -15.94 21.26 24.39
C VAL A 39 -15.92 22.73 24.79
N LYS A 40 -16.89 23.51 24.31
CA LYS A 40 -17.07 24.92 24.71
C LYS A 40 -18.47 25.14 25.28
N ALA A 41 -18.58 25.91 26.36
CA ALA A 41 -19.85 26.40 26.85
C ALA A 41 -20.44 27.43 25.86
N CYS A 42 -21.74 27.35 25.58
CA CYS A 42 -22.42 28.33 24.74
C CYS A 42 -22.40 29.71 25.42
N PRO A 43 -22.26 30.82 24.66
CA PRO A 43 -22.14 32.18 25.22
C PRO A 43 -23.42 32.68 25.93
N SER A 44 -24.56 31.98 25.77
CA SER A 44 -25.79 32.31 26.46
C SER A 44 -25.71 31.93 27.94
N ARG A 45 -25.63 32.94 28.82
CA ARG A 45 -25.73 32.80 30.29
C ARG A 45 -26.92 31.90 30.66
N PRO A 46 -26.72 30.77 31.37
CA PRO A 46 -27.81 30.11 32.08
C PRO A 46 -28.29 31.02 33.20
N ARG A 47 -29.62 31.15 33.38
CA ARG A 47 -30.22 31.96 34.46
C ARG A 47 -29.97 31.42 35.88
N ASN A 48 -29.30 30.29 36.06
CA ASN A 48 -28.92 29.77 37.38
C ASN A 48 -27.72 28.81 37.24
N PRO A 49 -26.51 29.18 37.68
CA PRO A 49 -25.39 28.25 37.77
C PRO A 49 -25.50 27.48 39.09
N VAL A 50 -25.60 26.15 39.04
CA VAL A 50 -25.32 25.31 40.20
C VAL A 50 -24.13 24.43 39.85
N SER A 51 -23.10 24.51 40.72
CA SER A 51 -21.78 23.86 40.72
C SER A 51 -20.63 24.69 40.12
N THR A 52 -19.75 25.14 41.02
CA THR A 52 -18.51 25.91 40.85
C THR A 52 -17.31 25.10 40.33
N ARG A 53 -17.50 23.85 39.90
CA ARG A 53 -16.44 23.08 39.23
C ARG A 53 -16.75 22.94 37.75
N ASN A 54 -16.12 23.79 36.93
CA ASN A 54 -16.09 23.63 35.49
C ASN A 54 -15.19 22.42 35.15
N ILE A 55 -15.79 21.23 35.18
CA ILE A 55 -15.15 19.90 35.07
C ILE A 55 -14.32 19.74 33.78
N PHE A 56 -14.58 20.58 32.77
CA PHE A 56 -13.86 20.58 31.50
C PHE A 56 -12.59 21.45 31.49
N THR A 57 -12.34 22.25 32.52
CA THR A 57 -11.14 23.10 32.57
C THR A 57 -9.86 22.27 32.65
N ASP A 58 -9.93 21.13 33.35
CA ASP A 58 -8.81 20.18 33.45
C ASP A 58 -8.68 19.31 32.18
N TYR A 59 -9.80 19.02 31.50
CA TYR A 59 -9.82 18.26 30.24
C TYR A 59 -9.12 18.99 29.08
N ILE A 60 -9.08 20.34 29.11
CA ILE A 60 -8.42 21.15 28.08
C ILE A 60 -6.89 21.10 28.20
N ARG A 61 -6.35 20.82 29.40
CA ARG A 61 -4.89 20.90 29.65
C ARG A 61 -4.16 19.57 29.57
N GLN A 62 -4.86 18.45 29.68
CA GLN A 62 -4.23 17.13 29.75
C GLN A 62 -4.88 16.19 28.75
N ASN A 63 -4.11 15.70 27.78
CA ASN A 63 -4.50 14.69 26.77
C ASN A 63 -4.78 13.29 27.38
N HIS A 64 -5.28 13.22 28.62
CA HIS A 64 -5.50 11.97 29.35
C HIS A 64 -6.97 11.77 29.71
N TRP A 65 -7.37 10.50 29.71
CA TRP A 65 -8.69 10.02 30.08
C TRP A 65 -9.04 10.42 31.52
N VAL A 66 -10.14 11.15 31.71
CA VAL A 66 -10.65 11.47 33.05
C VAL A 66 -11.84 10.55 33.33
N SER A 67 -11.70 9.70 34.35
CA SER A 67 -12.82 8.91 34.88
C SER A 67 -13.59 9.78 35.86
N LEU A 68 -14.84 10.10 35.53
CA LEU A 68 -15.74 10.79 36.43
C LEU A 68 -16.45 9.75 37.30
N LYS A 69 -16.15 9.71 38.60
CA LYS A 69 -16.87 8.90 39.59
C LYS A 69 -18.07 9.69 40.13
N GLY A 70 -19.25 9.09 40.14
CA GLY A 70 -20.49 9.65 40.68
C GLY A 70 -21.47 10.17 39.62
N ASP A 71 -22.66 10.61 40.07
CA ASP A 71 -23.67 11.23 39.21
C ASP A 71 -23.24 12.64 38.81
N VAL A 72 -22.78 12.79 37.57
CA VAL A 72 -22.38 14.09 37.03
C VAL A 72 -23.55 14.75 36.33
N ILE A 73 -24.15 15.74 36.98
CA ILE A 73 -25.21 16.57 36.39
C ILE A 73 -24.56 17.73 35.62
N LEU A 74 -24.47 17.62 34.29
CA LEU A 74 -24.06 18.72 33.42
C LEU A 74 -25.26 19.60 33.07
N LYS A 75 -25.48 20.69 33.81
CA LYS A 75 -26.49 21.71 33.47
C LYS A 75 -25.86 22.83 32.64
N GLY A 76 -26.04 22.78 31.33
CA GLY A 76 -25.55 23.83 30.43
C GLY A 76 -25.74 23.51 28.95
N CYS A 77 -25.50 24.49 28.09
CA CYS A 77 -25.36 24.29 26.65
C CYS A 77 -23.88 24.13 26.33
N TYR A 78 -23.53 23.03 25.67
CA TYR A 78 -22.15 22.73 25.27
C TYR A 78 -22.12 22.44 23.78
N SER A 79 -21.15 23.03 23.07
CA SER A 79 -20.82 22.62 21.70
C SER A 79 -19.59 21.73 21.73
N VAL A 80 -19.72 20.50 21.23
CA VAL A 80 -18.59 19.62 20.94
C VAL A 80 -18.20 19.84 19.48
N LYS A 81 -17.01 20.38 19.25
CA LYS A 81 -16.45 20.49 17.90
C LYS A 81 -15.30 19.50 17.78
N ASN A 82 -15.28 18.72 16.71
CA ASN A 82 -14.08 17.96 16.36
C ASN A 82 -12.92 18.94 16.19
N CYS A 83 -11.77 18.64 16.78
CA CYS A 83 -10.56 19.37 16.47
C CYS A 83 -10.39 19.32 14.95
N LYS A 84 -10.19 20.48 14.29
CA LYS A 84 -9.65 20.47 12.94
C LYS A 84 -8.29 19.79 13.06
N ASP A 85 -8.21 18.53 12.67
CA ASP A 85 -6.95 17.81 12.62
C ASP A 85 -6.11 18.50 11.56
N THR A 86 -5.25 19.42 12.00
CA THR A 86 -4.54 20.38 11.13
C THR A 86 -3.44 19.71 10.34
N HIS A 87 -3.11 18.46 10.64
CA HIS A 87 -2.06 17.73 9.97
C HIS A 87 -2.59 17.06 8.68
N PRO A 88 -1.92 17.27 7.54
CA PRO A 88 -2.34 16.64 6.29
C PRO A 88 -2.17 15.10 6.38
N PRO A 89 -3.06 14.32 5.73
CA PRO A 89 -2.92 12.86 5.68
C PRO A 89 -1.57 12.43 5.09
N GLY A 90 -0.90 11.48 5.73
CA GLY A 90 0.42 11.02 5.33
C GLY A 90 1.58 11.90 5.82
N SER A 91 1.32 12.87 6.70
CA SER A 91 2.37 13.59 7.44
C SER A 91 2.96 12.74 8.56
N LYS A 92 4.08 13.20 9.15
CA LYS A 92 4.72 12.51 10.29
C LYS A 92 3.77 12.38 11.48
N GLN A 93 2.95 13.40 11.73
CA GLN A 93 1.99 13.50 12.82
C GLN A 93 0.70 12.72 12.53
N LYS A 94 0.31 12.64 11.26
CA LYS A 94 -0.87 11.91 10.80
C LYS A 94 -0.52 10.93 9.67
N PRO A 95 0.26 9.86 9.97
CA PRO A 95 0.62 8.88 8.96
C PRO A 95 -0.62 8.09 8.52
N ALA A 96 -0.72 7.79 7.23
CA ALA A 96 -1.87 7.10 6.65
C ALA A 96 -1.62 5.59 6.51
N SER A 97 -2.67 4.80 6.35
CA SER A 97 -2.52 3.34 6.17
C SER A 97 -1.94 2.92 4.82
N SER A 98 -2.11 3.75 3.79
CA SER A 98 -1.55 3.54 2.44
C SER A 98 -1.58 4.84 1.63
N CYS A 99 -0.88 4.88 0.50
CA CYS A 99 -0.98 6.00 -0.44
C CYS A 99 -2.42 6.15 -0.99
N LYS A 100 -3.15 5.03 -1.14
CA LYS A 100 -4.56 5.05 -1.54
C LYS A 100 -5.44 5.72 -0.48
N ALA A 101 -5.19 5.45 0.80
CA ALA A 101 -5.91 6.12 1.88
C ALA A 101 -5.69 7.65 1.86
N ILE A 102 -4.47 8.10 1.59
CA ILE A 102 -4.16 9.53 1.41
C ILE A 102 -4.94 10.09 0.22
N LYS A 103 -4.86 9.44 -0.95
CA LYS A 103 -5.53 9.91 -2.17
C LYS A 103 -7.05 9.97 -2.02
N SER A 104 -7.64 9.04 -1.26
CA SER A 104 -9.08 9.05 -0.97
C SER A 104 -9.49 10.19 -0.03
N GLN A 105 -8.64 10.58 0.92
CA GLN A 105 -8.91 11.70 1.84
C GLN A 105 -8.57 13.06 1.22
N LEU A 106 -7.52 13.14 0.41
CA LEU A 106 -7.03 14.35 -0.23
C LEU A 106 -6.85 14.08 -1.73
N LYS A 107 -7.91 14.32 -2.50
CA LYS A 107 -7.91 14.08 -3.96
C LYS A 107 -6.84 14.89 -4.69
N SER A 108 -6.50 16.07 -4.20
CA SER A 108 -5.47 16.96 -4.75
C SER A 108 -4.03 16.57 -4.39
N ALA A 109 -3.83 15.53 -3.58
CA ALA A 109 -2.50 15.04 -3.22
C ALA A 109 -1.66 14.75 -4.48
N LYS A 110 -0.39 15.17 -4.44
CA LYS A 110 0.60 15.04 -5.51
C LYS A 110 1.60 13.93 -5.22
N SER A 111 2.22 13.35 -6.24
CA SER A 111 3.28 12.36 -6.01
C SER A 111 4.39 12.94 -5.14
N GLY A 112 4.91 12.12 -4.23
CA GLY A 112 5.87 12.59 -3.25
C GLY A 112 6.07 11.61 -2.11
N VAL A 113 6.81 12.05 -1.10
CA VAL A 113 7.14 11.22 0.07
C VAL A 113 6.09 11.43 1.16
N TYR A 114 5.51 10.32 1.62
CA TYR A 114 4.52 10.31 2.69
C TYR A 114 4.89 9.29 3.76
N TYR A 115 4.36 9.48 4.96
CA TYR A 115 4.47 8.55 6.08
C TYR A 115 3.30 7.55 6.04
N ILE A 116 3.64 6.29 5.83
CA ILE A 116 2.68 5.18 5.82
C ILE A 116 2.83 4.37 7.09
N LYS A 117 1.75 4.27 7.87
CA LYS A 117 1.62 3.46 9.07
C LYS A 117 0.89 2.17 8.75
N THR A 118 1.67 1.10 8.69
CA THR A 118 1.16 -0.28 8.71
C THR A 118 1.38 -0.84 10.12
N LYS A 119 0.57 -1.79 10.61
CA LYS A 119 0.89 -2.39 11.92
C LYS A 119 2.08 -3.36 11.73
N PRO A 120 3.21 -3.24 12.45
CA PRO A 120 3.57 -2.31 13.55
C PRO A 120 4.48 -1.12 13.12
N THR A 121 4.74 -0.93 11.82
CA THR A 121 5.77 -0.02 11.30
C THR A 121 5.23 1.25 10.63
N VAL A 122 5.85 2.39 10.92
CA VAL A 122 5.73 3.62 10.13
C VAL A 122 6.92 3.73 9.18
N THR A 123 6.68 3.92 7.89
CA THR A 123 7.71 4.00 6.84
C THR A 123 7.49 5.21 5.95
N LYS A 124 8.55 5.96 5.62
CA LYS A 124 8.51 6.95 4.55
C LYS A 124 8.56 6.26 3.20
N VAL A 125 7.58 6.51 2.35
CA VAL A 125 7.51 5.90 1.01
C VAL A 125 7.17 6.95 -0.02
N TYR A 126 7.66 6.77 -1.24
CA TYR A 126 7.18 7.51 -2.38
C TYR A 126 5.81 6.97 -2.81
N CYS A 127 4.80 7.84 -2.77
CA CYS A 127 3.47 7.59 -3.26
C CYS A 127 3.31 8.18 -4.66
N TYR A 128 2.76 7.41 -5.59
CA TYR A 128 2.34 7.93 -6.89
C TYR A 128 0.88 8.35 -6.80
N MET A 129 0.61 9.65 -6.84
CA MET A 129 -0.74 10.20 -6.64
C MET A 129 -1.44 10.61 -7.92
N GLU A 130 -0.71 10.80 -9.00
CA GLU A 130 -1.23 11.00 -10.35
C GLU A 130 -1.56 9.66 -11.02
N ASP A 131 -2.25 9.73 -12.16
CA ASP A 131 -2.49 8.56 -13.00
C ASP A 131 -1.16 7.95 -13.48
N ILE A 132 -1.09 6.62 -13.42
CA ILE A 132 -0.01 5.85 -14.04
C ILE A 132 -0.63 5.14 -15.26
N PRO A 133 -0.19 5.46 -16.49
CA PRO A 133 -0.68 4.79 -17.69
C PRO A 133 -0.54 3.27 -17.57
N GLY A 134 -1.65 2.55 -17.76
CA GLY A 134 -1.71 1.09 -17.60
C GLY A 134 -2.11 0.61 -16.19
N CYS A 135 -2.14 1.49 -15.19
CA CYS A 135 -2.49 1.17 -13.79
C CYS A 135 -3.70 1.95 -13.26
N GLY A 136 -3.85 3.24 -13.56
CA GLY A 136 -5.00 4.07 -13.18
C GLY A 136 -4.74 5.10 -12.06
N ASP A 137 -5.84 5.70 -11.57
CA ASP A 137 -6.01 6.95 -10.78
C ASP A 137 -5.24 7.13 -9.43
N GLY A 138 -3.95 6.81 -9.40
CA GLY A 138 -3.05 7.16 -8.31
C GLY A 138 -3.36 6.52 -6.95
N GLY A 139 -2.57 6.90 -5.95
CA GLY A 139 -2.56 6.28 -4.64
C GLY A 139 -1.73 4.99 -4.59
N TRP A 140 -0.76 4.83 -5.49
CA TRP A 140 0.11 3.65 -5.51
C TRP A 140 1.25 3.78 -4.50
N THR A 141 1.43 2.74 -3.69
CA THR A 141 2.44 2.67 -2.62
C THR A 141 3.65 1.89 -3.10
N THR A 142 4.85 2.49 -3.05
CA THR A 142 6.09 1.79 -3.40
C THR A 142 6.37 0.63 -2.43
N ILE A 143 6.72 -0.54 -2.96
CA ILE A 143 7.09 -1.73 -2.18
C ILE A 143 8.58 -2.06 -2.35
N ILE A 144 9.00 -2.26 -3.60
CA ILE A 144 10.33 -2.73 -3.93
C ILE A 144 10.77 -2.10 -5.26
N LYS A 145 12.06 -1.76 -5.34
CA LYS A 145 12.74 -1.35 -6.57
C LYS A 145 13.93 -2.26 -6.79
N THR A 146 14.08 -2.73 -8.02
CA THR A 146 15.07 -3.75 -8.42
C THR A 146 15.93 -3.22 -9.56
N ASN A 147 17.17 -3.70 -9.66
CA ASN A 147 18.04 -3.41 -10.79
C ASN A 147 18.45 -4.72 -11.45
N GLY A 148 18.00 -4.93 -12.69
CA GLY A 148 18.22 -6.15 -13.44
C GLY A 148 19.68 -6.58 -13.60
N LYS A 149 20.62 -5.62 -13.59
CA LYS A 149 22.07 -5.88 -13.67
C LYS A 149 22.66 -6.36 -12.32
N LYS A 150 21.94 -6.18 -11.22
CA LYS A 150 22.39 -6.56 -9.87
C LYS A 150 21.83 -7.90 -9.44
N LYS A 151 22.61 -8.60 -8.62
CA LYS A 151 22.26 -9.91 -8.05
C LYS A 151 21.38 -9.82 -6.79
N THR A 152 21.14 -8.62 -6.26
CA THR A 152 20.41 -8.35 -5.01
C THR A 152 19.07 -9.09 -4.95
N PHE A 153 18.30 -9.03 -6.03
CA PHE A 153 16.95 -9.57 -6.11
C PHE A 153 16.81 -10.70 -7.12
N LEU A 154 17.83 -11.56 -7.29
CA LEU A 154 17.66 -12.82 -8.02
C LEU A 154 16.55 -13.68 -7.41
N TYR A 155 16.01 -14.64 -8.18
CA TYR A 155 14.95 -15.54 -7.69
C TYR A 155 15.28 -16.14 -6.32
N LYS A 156 16.49 -16.67 -6.16
CA LYS A 156 16.96 -17.33 -4.92
C LYS A 156 17.29 -16.37 -3.77
N SER A 157 17.20 -15.05 -3.97
CA SER A 157 17.55 -14.08 -2.92
C SER A 157 16.66 -14.26 -1.69
N ALA A 158 17.27 -14.34 -0.51
CA ALA A 158 16.56 -14.38 0.76
C ALA A 158 15.68 -13.14 0.98
N PHE A 159 15.94 -12.02 0.28
CA PHE A 159 15.11 -10.83 0.36
C PHE A 159 13.66 -11.08 -0.08
N TRP A 160 13.37 -12.11 -0.89
CA TRP A 160 11.99 -12.46 -1.25
C TRP A 160 11.24 -13.14 -0.10
N ALA A 161 11.94 -13.85 0.79
CA ALA A 161 11.34 -14.68 1.84
C ALA A 161 11.57 -14.15 3.27
N ASN A 162 12.37 -13.10 3.45
CA ASN A 162 12.61 -12.48 4.76
C ASN A 162 11.83 -11.16 4.95
N LYS A 163 11.73 -10.69 6.20
CA LYS A 163 11.16 -9.38 6.57
C LYS A 163 12.25 -8.35 6.88
N ILE A 164 13.39 -8.46 6.18
CA ILE A 164 14.54 -7.55 6.33
C ILE A 164 14.41 -6.44 5.27
N PRO A 165 14.46 -5.16 5.68
CA PRO A 165 14.47 -4.04 4.74
C PRO A 165 15.80 -3.93 3.99
N TYR A 166 15.79 -3.29 2.82
CA TYR A 166 17.00 -3.01 2.04
C TYR A 166 16.98 -1.57 1.52
N ARG A 167 18.00 -0.78 1.87
CA ARG A 167 18.19 0.61 1.42
C ARG A 167 16.89 1.44 1.45
N VAL A 168 16.27 1.54 2.63
CA VAL A 168 14.93 2.16 2.79
C VAL A 168 14.86 3.62 2.35
N THR A 169 15.96 4.36 2.44
CA THR A 169 16.05 5.75 1.96
C THR A 169 15.81 5.86 0.46
N ASN A 170 16.19 4.85 -0.31
CA ASN A 170 15.92 4.79 -1.75
C ASN A 170 14.43 4.62 -2.07
N GLY A 171 13.58 4.24 -1.11
CA GLY A 171 12.12 4.20 -1.30
C GLY A 171 11.43 5.55 -1.21
N GLN A 172 12.18 6.63 -0.96
CA GLN A 172 11.70 8.01 -0.84
C GLN A 172 11.87 8.80 -2.13
N SER A 173 12.04 8.10 -3.25
CA SER A 173 12.13 8.65 -4.60
C SER A 173 11.26 7.81 -5.54
N GLY A 174 10.80 8.43 -6.63
CA GLY A 174 9.99 7.78 -7.65
C GLY A 174 10.79 6.77 -8.48
N ALA A 175 10.57 6.79 -9.80
CA ALA A 175 11.13 5.81 -10.73
C ALA A 175 12.61 6.07 -11.09
N ASP A 176 13.47 6.16 -10.08
CA ASP A 176 14.93 6.24 -10.23
C ASP A 176 15.60 4.85 -10.33
N ASP A 177 16.92 4.83 -10.39
CA ASP A 177 17.70 3.62 -10.67
C ASP A 177 18.19 2.92 -9.38
N LYS A 178 17.68 3.33 -8.22
CA LYS A 178 18.13 2.91 -6.90
C LYS A 178 17.26 1.78 -6.33
N GLU A 179 17.90 0.65 -6.02
CA GLU A 179 17.24 -0.50 -5.40
C GLU A 179 16.74 -0.19 -3.99
N THR A 180 15.58 -0.75 -3.63
CA THR A 180 15.02 -0.67 -2.28
C THR A 180 14.10 -1.86 -2.02
N LYS A 181 13.96 -2.26 -0.76
CA LYS A 181 12.89 -3.12 -0.26
C LYS A 181 12.37 -2.50 1.03
N LEU A 182 11.10 -2.11 1.02
CA LEU A 182 10.47 -1.40 2.13
C LEU A 182 9.66 -2.35 3.02
N PRO A 183 9.40 -1.98 4.29
CA PRO A 183 8.47 -2.70 5.15
C PRO A 183 7.10 -2.96 4.54
N THR A 184 6.62 -2.07 3.68
CA THR A 184 5.39 -2.25 2.89
C THR A 184 5.37 -3.55 2.07
N TYR A 185 6.53 -4.17 1.79
CA TYR A 185 6.61 -5.51 1.20
C TYR A 185 5.89 -6.59 2.02
N TRP A 186 6.01 -6.54 3.35
CA TRP A 186 5.43 -7.54 4.24
C TRP A 186 4.27 -7.04 5.09
N THR A 187 4.05 -5.72 5.15
CA THR A 187 3.03 -5.12 6.03
C THR A 187 1.82 -4.52 5.31
N LEU A 188 1.85 -4.34 3.98
CA LEU A 188 0.80 -3.65 3.24
C LEU A 188 -0.15 -4.63 2.53
N PRO A 189 -1.41 -4.75 2.97
CA PRO A 189 -2.45 -5.43 2.20
C PRO A 189 -2.74 -4.70 0.89
N PHE A 190 -3.03 -5.46 -0.16
CA PHE A 190 -3.30 -4.90 -1.48
C PHE A 190 -4.37 -5.70 -2.21
N ARG A 191 -5.01 -5.04 -3.19
CA ARG A 191 -5.94 -5.64 -4.15
C ARG A 191 -5.40 -5.59 -5.57
N ARG A 192 -4.42 -4.74 -5.84
CA ARG A 192 -3.75 -4.63 -7.14
C ARG A 192 -2.27 -4.34 -6.97
N LEU A 193 -1.48 -4.82 -7.92
CA LEU A 193 -0.11 -4.42 -8.13
C LEU A 193 0.00 -3.57 -9.41
N CYS A 194 0.87 -2.58 -9.38
CA CYS A 194 1.34 -1.86 -10.56
C CYS A 194 2.82 -2.21 -10.75
N LEU A 195 3.12 -2.86 -11.86
CA LEU A 195 4.44 -3.40 -12.17
C LEU A 195 5.06 -2.55 -13.27
N GLY A 196 6.22 -1.97 -13.01
CA GLY A 196 6.90 -1.07 -13.93
C GLY A 196 8.29 -1.55 -14.30
N MET A 197 8.69 -1.33 -15.55
CA MET A 197 10.07 -1.53 -16.00
C MET A 197 10.59 -0.33 -16.78
N LYS A 198 11.83 0.05 -16.51
CA LYS A 198 12.56 1.12 -17.20
C LYS A 198 13.92 0.59 -17.64
N ILE A 199 14.16 0.54 -18.95
CA ILE A 199 15.47 0.18 -19.51
C ILE A 199 16.39 1.40 -19.57
N ALA A 200 17.69 1.16 -19.78
CA ALA A 200 18.65 2.25 -19.95
C ALA A 200 18.27 3.16 -21.13
N GLY A 201 18.40 4.47 -20.95
CA GLY A 201 18.01 5.48 -21.95
C GLY A 201 16.52 5.82 -21.98
N GLN A 202 15.65 5.05 -21.30
CA GLN A 202 14.22 5.35 -21.23
C GLN A 202 13.92 6.36 -20.11
N LYS A 203 13.19 7.43 -20.43
CA LYS A 203 12.83 8.49 -19.47
C LYS A 203 11.87 8.01 -18.38
N ASN A 204 10.78 7.34 -18.77
CA ASN A 204 9.70 6.91 -17.89
C ASN A 204 9.51 5.39 -17.99
N PRO A 205 9.15 4.67 -16.90
CA PRO A 205 8.86 3.25 -16.99
C PRO A 205 7.61 2.95 -17.84
N ARG A 206 7.54 1.73 -18.40
CA ARG A 206 6.31 1.13 -18.92
C ARG A 206 5.68 0.31 -17.81
N TRP A 207 4.36 0.40 -17.69
CA TRP A 207 3.62 -0.17 -16.56
C TRP A 207 2.54 -1.14 -17.02
N ILE A 208 2.26 -2.12 -16.17
CA ILE A 208 1.11 -3.02 -16.29
C ILE A 208 0.45 -3.19 -14.93
N ARG A 209 -0.86 -3.44 -14.94
CA ARG A 209 -1.63 -3.71 -13.75
C ARG A 209 -1.90 -5.20 -13.59
N LEU A 210 -1.76 -5.68 -12.36
CA LEU A 210 -2.11 -7.02 -11.97
C LEU A 210 -3.15 -6.97 -10.84
N ASN A 211 -4.36 -7.48 -11.10
CA ASN A 211 -5.40 -7.61 -10.08
C ASN A 211 -5.13 -8.87 -9.26
N TYR A 212 -4.78 -8.70 -7.98
CA TYR A 212 -4.54 -9.80 -7.06
C TYR A 212 -4.72 -9.32 -5.62
N LYS A 213 -5.53 -10.02 -4.83
CA LYS A 213 -5.79 -9.65 -3.43
C LYS A 213 -4.90 -10.47 -2.49
N ALA A 214 -4.14 -9.79 -1.64
CA ALA A 214 -3.33 -10.45 -0.62
C ALA A 214 -3.13 -9.58 0.62
N SER A 215 -2.69 -10.22 1.71
CA SER A 215 -2.33 -9.54 2.96
C SER A 215 -1.00 -8.78 2.86
N SER A 216 -0.08 -9.20 1.98
CA SER A 216 1.14 -8.47 1.59
C SER A 216 1.84 -9.18 0.44
N LEU A 217 2.83 -8.54 -0.21
CA LEU A 217 3.57 -9.21 -1.29
C LEU A 217 4.42 -10.36 -0.75
N TYR A 218 4.91 -10.21 0.48
CA TYR A 218 5.56 -11.28 1.24
C TYR A 218 4.70 -12.54 1.33
N SER A 219 3.40 -12.44 1.68
CA SER A 219 2.55 -13.64 1.86
C SER A 219 2.27 -14.38 0.56
N VAL A 220 2.45 -13.73 -0.59
CA VAL A 220 2.31 -14.32 -1.92
C VAL A 220 3.61 -14.96 -2.42
N ILE A 221 4.76 -14.49 -1.94
CA ILE A 221 6.07 -14.89 -2.48
C ILE A 221 6.84 -15.83 -1.56
N ALA A 222 6.80 -15.58 -0.25
CA ALA A 222 7.75 -16.14 0.71
C ALA A 222 7.68 -17.67 0.86
N ASP A 223 6.49 -18.26 0.66
CA ASP A 223 6.30 -19.71 0.74
C ASP A 223 6.78 -20.47 -0.51
N GLY A 224 7.24 -19.74 -1.54
CA GLY A 224 7.75 -20.32 -2.78
C GLY A 224 6.70 -21.01 -3.66
N LYS A 225 5.41 -21.00 -3.28
CA LYS A 225 4.37 -21.69 -4.04
C LYS A 225 4.01 -20.92 -5.30
N TYR A 226 3.91 -21.64 -6.42
CA TYR A 226 3.42 -21.09 -7.68
C TYR A 226 1.95 -20.65 -7.53
N ARG A 227 1.65 -19.45 -8.02
CA ARG A 227 0.28 -18.93 -8.07
C ARG A 227 0.04 -18.33 -9.44
N LYS A 228 -0.86 -18.95 -10.20
CA LYS A 228 -1.21 -18.52 -11.55
C LYS A 228 -1.85 -17.13 -11.51
N VAL A 229 -1.51 -16.32 -12.50
CA VAL A 229 -2.28 -15.13 -12.90
C VAL A 229 -2.68 -15.29 -14.37
N SER A 230 -3.51 -14.40 -14.88
CA SER A 230 -3.93 -14.45 -16.29
C SER A 230 -4.10 -13.05 -16.82
N ILE A 231 -2.98 -12.35 -16.99
CA ILE A 231 -2.96 -11.02 -17.63
C ILE A 231 -2.48 -11.11 -19.08
N GLY A 232 -1.95 -12.25 -19.50
CA GLY A 232 -1.64 -12.55 -20.89
C GLY A 232 -0.23 -12.13 -21.31
N ARG A 233 0.35 -12.93 -22.22
CA ARG A 233 1.70 -12.77 -22.76
C ARG A 233 1.98 -11.35 -23.27
N ASN A 234 1.07 -10.78 -24.06
CA ASN A 234 1.26 -9.47 -24.67
C ASN A 234 1.35 -8.35 -23.63
N VAL A 235 0.64 -8.47 -22.52
CA VAL A 235 0.74 -7.51 -21.40
C VAL A 235 2.12 -7.62 -20.74
N TRP A 236 2.62 -8.83 -20.48
CA TRP A 236 4.00 -8.97 -19.98
C TRP A 236 5.04 -8.39 -20.94
N LYS A 237 4.89 -8.65 -22.25
CA LYS A 237 5.77 -8.10 -23.28
C LYS A 237 5.73 -6.57 -23.35
N SER A 238 4.61 -5.93 -23.04
CA SER A 238 4.48 -4.47 -23.10
C SER A 238 5.33 -3.73 -22.05
N LEU A 239 5.85 -4.42 -21.02
CA LEU A 239 6.80 -3.84 -20.05
C LEU A 239 8.12 -3.40 -20.70
N ILE A 240 8.55 -4.06 -21.77
CA ILE A 240 9.80 -3.73 -22.47
C ILE A 240 9.52 -3.78 -23.99
N ALA A 241 9.64 -2.62 -24.64
CA ALA A 241 9.52 -2.54 -26.10
C ALA A 241 10.57 -3.43 -26.77
N GLY A 242 10.13 -4.22 -27.76
CA GLY A 242 11.01 -5.18 -28.44
C GLY A 242 11.45 -6.38 -27.56
N SER A 243 10.75 -6.66 -26.46
CA SER A 243 10.98 -7.89 -25.69
C SER A 243 10.71 -9.14 -26.51
N SER A 244 11.37 -10.23 -26.13
CA SER A 244 11.30 -11.53 -26.80
C SER A 244 10.90 -12.62 -25.81
N LEU A 245 10.10 -13.57 -26.24
CA LEU A 245 9.78 -14.79 -25.49
C LEU A 245 9.67 -15.94 -26.50
N GLN A 246 10.06 -17.15 -26.14
CA GLN A 246 9.68 -18.34 -26.93
C GLN A 246 8.15 -18.53 -26.91
N ARG A 247 7.57 -19.20 -27.90
CA ARG A 247 6.15 -19.05 -28.25
C ARG A 247 5.17 -19.72 -27.29
N ASN A 248 5.58 -20.81 -26.63
CA ASN A 248 4.70 -21.75 -25.94
C ASN A 248 4.93 -21.77 -24.41
N CYS A 249 4.22 -22.67 -23.72
CA CYS A 249 4.08 -22.78 -22.25
C CYS A 249 3.41 -21.54 -21.60
N ASN A 250 3.98 -20.34 -21.75
CA ASN A 250 3.43 -19.07 -21.28
C ASN A 250 3.00 -19.07 -19.80
N LYS A 251 3.76 -19.76 -18.94
CA LYS A 251 3.46 -19.86 -17.50
C LYS A 251 3.68 -18.51 -16.83
N GLU A 252 2.59 -17.86 -16.45
CA GLU A 252 2.61 -16.56 -15.77
C GLU A 252 2.13 -16.65 -14.32
N GLY A 253 2.64 -15.75 -13.48
CA GLY A 253 2.20 -15.59 -12.11
C GLY A 253 3.31 -15.28 -11.11
N PHE A 254 3.08 -15.74 -9.88
CA PHE A 254 4.04 -15.65 -8.79
C PHE A 254 4.80 -16.96 -8.63
N ASN A 255 6.09 -16.89 -8.30
CA ASN A 255 6.98 -18.05 -8.14
C ASN A 255 6.91 -19.01 -9.34
N VAL A 256 7.06 -18.46 -10.54
CA VAL A 256 7.07 -19.24 -11.78
C VAL A 256 8.37 -20.02 -11.84
N VAL A 257 8.26 -21.34 -11.76
CA VAL A 257 9.38 -22.27 -11.91
C VAL A 257 9.14 -23.23 -13.08
N PRO A 258 10.22 -23.61 -13.79
CA PRO A 258 10.23 -24.69 -14.75
C PRO A 258 10.15 -26.05 -14.04
N GLY A 259 9.93 -27.11 -14.80
CA GLY A 259 9.95 -28.48 -14.28
C GLY A 259 11.36 -29.01 -13.99
N GLU A 260 12.35 -28.60 -14.79
CA GLU A 260 13.76 -28.96 -14.57
C GLU A 260 14.53 -27.88 -13.81
N VAL A 261 15.54 -28.35 -13.06
CA VAL A 261 16.46 -27.46 -12.35
C VAL A 261 17.37 -26.77 -13.38
N ASN A 262 17.58 -25.46 -13.20
CA ASN A 262 18.48 -24.56 -13.97
C ASN A 262 17.87 -23.77 -15.14
N HIS A 263 16.63 -24.04 -15.51
CA HIS A 263 15.92 -23.23 -16.51
C HIS A 263 15.37 -21.91 -15.95
N GLU A 264 14.84 -21.08 -16.84
CA GLU A 264 14.39 -19.73 -16.51
C GLU A 264 13.21 -19.75 -15.52
N ARG A 265 13.37 -18.99 -14.44
CA ARG A 265 12.38 -18.83 -13.37
C ARG A 265 12.25 -17.36 -12.99
N VAL A 266 11.08 -17.01 -12.46
CA VAL A 266 10.77 -15.61 -12.13
C VAL A 266 9.82 -15.52 -10.94
N ARG A 267 10.06 -14.57 -10.02
CA ARG A 267 9.21 -14.40 -8.83
C ARG A 267 7.87 -13.78 -9.17
N ILE A 268 7.85 -12.82 -10.09
CA ILE A 268 6.63 -12.19 -10.61
C ILE A 268 6.85 -11.98 -12.10
N GLY A 269 6.12 -12.70 -12.94
CA GLY A 269 6.36 -12.60 -14.38
C GLY A 269 5.74 -13.72 -15.19
N ILE A 270 6.22 -13.82 -16.43
CA ILE A 270 5.95 -14.91 -17.35
C ILE A 270 7.26 -15.62 -17.70
N SER A 271 7.20 -16.93 -17.85
CA SER A 271 8.27 -17.74 -18.43
C SER A 271 7.70 -18.62 -19.55
N SER A 272 8.47 -18.83 -20.60
CA SER A 272 8.01 -19.46 -21.84
C SER A 272 9.10 -20.35 -22.43
N ASN A 273 8.65 -21.29 -23.26
CA ASN A 273 9.50 -22.25 -23.96
C ASN A 273 9.03 -22.45 -25.41
N ASN A 274 9.81 -23.11 -26.26
CA ASN A 274 9.35 -23.52 -27.60
C ASN A 274 8.40 -24.71 -27.52
N GLU A 275 8.50 -25.56 -26.50
CA GLU A 275 7.56 -26.64 -26.23
C GLU A 275 6.36 -26.15 -25.39
N ASN A 276 5.23 -26.87 -25.49
CA ASN A 276 4.07 -26.63 -24.64
C ASN A 276 4.33 -26.99 -23.17
N ALA A 277 5.20 -27.97 -22.94
CA ALA A 277 5.63 -28.35 -21.61
C ALA A 277 6.48 -27.23 -21.00
N CYS A 278 6.07 -26.74 -19.82
CA CYS A 278 6.81 -25.76 -19.03
C CYS A 278 7.99 -26.39 -18.26
N TYR A 279 8.71 -27.30 -18.91
CA TYR A 279 9.76 -28.09 -18.28
C TYR A 279 11.12 -27.41 -18.42
N ASN A 280 11.45 -26.92 -19.62
CA ASN A 280 12.78 -26.45 -20.02
C ASN A 280 12.76 -25.01 -20.53
N ASN A 281 12.20 -24.10 -19.75
CA ASN A 281 11.95 -22.73 -20.21
C ASN A 281 13.25 -21.95 -20.48
N ASP A 282 13.45 -21.44 -21.70
CA ASP A 282 14.62 -20.61 -22.05
C ASP A 282 14.31 -19.11 -22.14
N SER A 283 13.09 -18.70 -21.81
CA SER A 283 12.70 -17.30 -21.87
C SER A 283 11.79 -16.85 -20.71
N ARG A 284 11.88 -15.56 -20.37
CA ARG A 284 11.06 -14.91 -19.34
C ARG A 284 11.05 -13.38 -19.44
N ILE A 285 10.03 -12.79 -18.83
CA ILE A 285 9.94 -11.37 -18.50
C ILE A 285 9.43 -11.25 -17.07
N GLY A 286 10.11 -10.46 -16.24
CA GLY A 286 9.58 -10.13 -14.92
C GLY A 286 10.63 -9.74 -13.90
N PHE A 287 10.28 -9.93 -12.64
CA PHE A 287 11.03 -9.54 -11.44
C PHE A 287 11.45 -10.78 -10.67
N GLY A 288 12.65 -10.77 -10.08
CA GLY A 288 13.15 -11.95 -9.39
C GLY A 288 13.56 -13.07 -10.34
N GLY A 289 14.17 -12.71 -11.47
CA GLY A 289 14.66 -13.63 -12.48
C GLY A 289 15.88 -14.43 -12.01
N ASP A 290 15.99 -15.66 -12.50
CA ASP A 290 17.17 -16.50 -12.39
C ASP A 290 17.12 -17.59 -13.48
N GLY A 291 18.23 -18.27 -13.73
CA GLY A 291 18.40 -19.22 -14.84
C GLY A 291 19.81 -19.14 -15.41
N ILE A 292 20.19 -20.10 -16.26
CA ILE A 292 21.52 -20.14 -16.88
C ILE A 292 21.53 -19.63 -18.32
N GLN A 293 20.36 -19.47 -18.96
CA GLN A 293 20.28 -19.17 -20.38
C GLN A 293 20.60 -17.69 -20.68
N CYS A 294 20.42 -16.78 -19.72
CA CYS A 294 20.58 -15.34 -19.93
C CYS A 294 22.02 -14.80 -20.11
N GLY A 295 22.99 -15.62 -20.53
CA GLY A 295 24.38 -15.20 -20.80
C GLY A 295 25.18 -14.87 -19.53
N ARG A 296 26.29 -14.12 -19.66
CA ARG A 296 27.35 -13.81 -18.65
C ARG A 296 26.91 -13.14 -17.32
N GLY A 297 25.65 -13.31 -16.90
CA GLY A 297 25.15 -12.93 -15.59
C GLY A 297 23.67 -13.29 -15.44
N ARG A 298 23.29 -13.77 -14.26
CA ARG A 298 21.88 -13.98 -13.90
C ARG A 298 21.16 -12.62 -13.88
N LEU A 299 20.16 -12.46 -14.74
CA LEU A 299 19.36 -11.23 -14.86
C LEU A 299 18.24 -11.22 -13.81
N SER A 300 18.30 -10.34 -12.81
CA SER A 300 17.30 -10.32 -11.73
C SER A 300 15.96 -9.69 -12.13
N THR A 301 15.95 -8.78 -13.11
CA THR A 301 14.74 -8.08 -13.57
C THR A 301 14.90 -7.67 -15.03
N GLY A 302 13.86 -7.89 -15.83
CA GLY A 302 13.85 -7.54 -17.25
C GLY A 302 13.44 -8.71 -18.13
N ASN A 303 13.91 -8.70 -19.37
CA ASN A 303 13.60 -9.72 -20.37
C ASN A 303 14.84 -10.56 -20.70
N CYS A 304 14.63 -11.86 -20.82
CA CYS A 304 15.60 -12.80 -21.35
C CYS A 304 14.89 -13.79 -22.27
N ALA A 305 15.47 -14.06 -23.43
CA ALA A 305 15.07 -15.13 -24.32
C ALA A 305 16.29 -15.67 -25.04
N ARG A 306 16.43 -16.98 -25.05
CA ARG A 306 17.41 -17.73 -25.83
C ARG A 306 16.74 -18.73 -26.74
N VAL A 307 17.53 -19.30 -27.64
CA VAL A 307 17.12 -20.40 -28.52
C VAL A 307 15.92 -20.01 -29.38
N GLY A 308 15.94 -18.77 -29.91
CA GLY A 308 14.98 -18.32 -30.91
C GLY A 308 13.63 -17.88 -30.34
N GLY A 309 13.62 -16.87 -29.47
CA GLY A 309 12.38 -16.20 -29.07
C GLY A 309 11.68 -15.48 -30.24
N ASP A 310 10.43 -15.07 -30.03
CA ASP A 310 9.60 -14.42 -31.05
C ASP A 310 10.11 -13.05 -31.55
N ASN A 311 11.15 -12.49 -30.91
CA ASN A 311 11.91 -11.36 -31.42
C ASN A 311 13.43 -11.61 -31.34
N GLY A 312 13.82 -12.86 -31.62
CA GLY A 312 15.20 -13.35 -31.53
C GLY A 312 15.72 -13.44 -30.10
N ASP A 313 17.01 -13.72 -29.97
CA ASP A 313 17.68 -13.76 -28.68
C ASP A 313 17.80 -12.37 -28.07
N LYS A 314 17.40 -12.25 -26.80
CA LYS A 314 17.42 -10.98 -26.06
C LYS A 314 17.92 -11.18 -24.64
N THR A 315 18.67 -10.21 -24.16
CA THR A 315 18.99 -10.05 -22.73
C THR A 315 18.93 -8.57 -22.41
N THR A 316 17.82 -8.14 -21.82
CA THR A 316 17.51 -6.73 -21.60
C THR A 316 17.25 -6.48 -20.11
N PRO A 317 18.28 -6.02 -19.36
CA PRO A 317 18.09 -5.63 -17.97
C PRO A 317 17.20 -4.40 -17.86
N ALA A 318 16.36 -4.38 -16.83
CA ALA A 318 15.53 -3.24 -16.49
C ALA A 318 15.64 -2.87 -15.02
N HIS A 319 15.43 -1.59 -14.72
CA HIS A 319 15.01 -1.17 -13.39
C HIS A 319 13.55 -1.52 -13.20
N GLY A 320 13.25 -2.29 -12.15
CA GLY A 320 11.90 -2.73 -11.87
C GLY A 320 11.28 -1.99 -10.69
N TYR A 321 10.00 -1.66 -10.79
CA TYR A 321 9.21 -0.99 -9.77
C TYR A 321 7.97 -1.83 -9.47
N ILE A 322 7.74 -2.14 -8.21
CA ILE A 322 6.52 -2.84 -7.78
C ILE A 322 5.82 -1.95 -6.78
N LEU A 323 4.60 -1.56 -7.14
CA LEU A 323 3.71 -0.73 -6.34
C LEU A 323 2.45 -1.51 -5.98
N ALA A 324 1.79 -1.12 -4.89
CA ALA A 324 0.52 -1.73 -4.47
C ALA A 324 -0.54 -0.68 -4.11
N MET A 325 -1.80 -1.08 -4.30
CA MET A 325 -2.98 -0.39 -3.80
C MET A 325 -4.03 -1.36 -3.28
#